data_AF-A0A857JG09-F1
#
_entry.id   AF-A0A857JG09-F1
#
_cell.length_a   1.000
_cell.length_b   1.000
_cell.length_c   1.000
_cell.angle_alpha   90.00
_cell.angle_beta   90.00
_cell.angle_gamma   90.00
#
_symmetry.space_group_name_H-M   'P 1'
#
loop_
_entity.id
_entity.type
_entity.pdbx_description
1 polymer ?
#
loop_
_entity_poly.entity_id
_entity_poly.type
_entity_poly.pdbx_seq_one_letter_code
_entity_poly.pdbx_strand_id
1 'polypeptide(L)'
;MNLLHKSIHETLPDEMYVPEPLAKLFDWIEHHGFIKETKEGRVGYLYPIETLRNQWTGEERPGGTIIEFYAEQQSDDFYLVHEGIKNRLRIFARTGGDGSVAAFWLDDKREQKIVHIGSGSGSVLACVLAETAVDFLRLLAIGYDEICWNDDFDKTPEQSFEENEFKVEPNVLFQQWVVNEFDTSIPITALDIVKYPAEFGDENSEDEFCKWLDRHSG
;
A
#
# COMPACT_ATOMS: atom_id res chain seq x y z
N MET A 1 12.24 18.31 1.30
CA MET A 1 11.53 17.18 1.91
C MET A 1 10.39 17.74 2.75
N ASN A 2 9.15 17.42 2.40
CA ASN A 2 7.96 17.75 3.19
C ASN A 2 7.95 16.98 4.54
N LEU A 3 7.01 17.29 5.42
CA LEU A 3 6.98 16.72 6.78
C LEU A 3 6.58 15.24 6.78
N LEU A 4 5.62 14.83 5.93
CA LEU A 4 5.19 13.44 5.80
C LEU A 4 6.34 12.53 5.33
N HIS A 5 7.03 12.93 4.26
CA HIS A 5 8.22 12.22 3.76
C HIS A 5 9.28 12.16 4.87
N LYS A 6 9.57 13.29 5.52
CA LYS A 6 10.56 13.33 6.60
C LYS A 6 10.22 12.33 7.72
N SER A 7 8.97 12.32 8.19
CA SER A 7 8.58 11.44 9.29
C SER A 7 8.67 9.96 8.90
N ILE A 8 8.26 9.58 7.69
CA ILE A 8 8.41 8.20 7.21
C ILE A 8 9.89 7.84 7.09
N HIS A 9 10.71 8.71 6.50
CA HIS A 9 12.14 8.47 6.33
C HIS A 9 12.87 8.25 7.67
N GLU A 10 12.51 9.00 8.72
CA GLU A 10 13.10 8.86 10.06
C GLU A 10 12.82 7.51 10.74
N THR A 11 11.86 6.71 10.23
CA THR A 11 11.60 5.34 10.72
C THR A 11 12.45 4.26 10.03
N LEU A 12 13.11 4.61 8.93
CA LEU A 12 13.85 3.67 8.11
C LEU A 12 15.24 3.40 8.70
N PRO A 13 15.73 2.14 8.69
CA PRO A 13 17.14 1.85 8.96
C PRO A 13 18.02 2.41 7.84
N ASP A 14 19.31 2.56 8.11
CA ASP A 14 20.29 3.17 7.18
C ASP A 14 20.32 2.52 5.79
N GLU A 15 20.02 1.22 5.69
CA GLU A 15 20.00 0.50 4.40
C GLU A 15 18.71 0.67 3.59
N MET A 16 17.67 1.27 4.16
CA MET A 16 16.41 1.53 3.47
C MET A 16 16.28 3.01 3.10
N TYR A 17 15.46 3.27 2.10
CA TYR A 17 15.19 4.62 1.62
C TYR A 17 13.76 4.75 1.14
N VAL A 18 13.23 5.98 1.12
CA VAL A 18 11.97 6.27 0.44
C VAL A 18 12.27 6.40 -1.06
N PRO A 19 11.71 5.55 -1.93
CA PRO A 19 11.89 5.68 -3.38
C PRO A 19 11.40 7.03 -3.89
N GLU A 20 12.07 7.55 -4.93
CA GLU A 20 11.77 8.88 -5.48
C GLU A 20 10.30 9.09 -5.90
N PRO A 21 9.60 8.11 -6.52
CA PRO A 21 8.17 8.24 -6.81
C PRO A 21 7.30 8.41 -5.56
N LEU A 22 7.63 7.75 -4.45
CA LEU A 22 6.92 7.93 -3.18
C LEU A 22 7.26 9.27 -2.52
N ALA A 23 8.50 9.74 -2.65
CA ALA A 23 8.87 11.09 -2.19
C ALA A 23 8.03 12.16 -2.91
N LYS A 24 7.87 12.03 -4.23
CA LYS A 24 7.00 12.89 -5.05
C LYS A 24 5.53 12.76 -4.67
N LEU A 25 5.05 11.56 -4.39
CA LEU A 25 3.71 11.34 -3.86
C LEU A 25 3.49 12.15 -2.57
N PHE A 26 4.42 12.06 -1.62
CA PHE A 26 4.27 12.76 -0.35
C PHE A 26 4.30 14.28 -0.55
N ASP A 27 5.12 14.80 -1.47
CA ASP A 27 5.11 16.22 -1.82
C ASP A 27 3.75 16.61 -2.45
N TRP A 28 3.18 15.77 -3.32
CA TRP A 28 1.86 15.97 -3.93
C TRP A 28 0.73 15.97 -2.89
N ILE A 29 0.74 15.02 -1.94
CA ILE A 29 -0.25 14.93 -0.85
C ILE A 29 -0.22 16.21 0.00
N GLU A 30 0.98 16.66 0.39
CA GLU A 30 1.17 17.88 1.17
C GLU A 30 0.75 19.14 0.41
N HIS A 31 1.10 19.23 -0.87
CA HIS A 31 0.73 20.35 -1.73
C HIS A 31 -0.80 20.54 -1.82
N HIS A 32 -1.54 19.44 -1.88
CA HIS A 32 -3.01 19.46 -1.92
C HIS A 32 -3.67 19.54 -0.53
N GLY A 33 -2.87 19.50 0.55
CA GLY A 33 -3.39 19.52 1.91
C GLY A 33 -4.13 18.24 2.30
N PHE A 34 -3.85 17.11 1.65
CA PHE A 34 -4.49 15.81 1.95
C PHE A 34 -3.83 15.12 3.14
N ILE A 35 -3.66 15.89 4.22
CA ILE A 35 -2.96 15.50 5.44
C ILE A 35 -3.86 15.64 6.66
N LYS A 36 -3.63 14.81 7.66
CA LYS A 36 -4.27 14.90 8.97
C LYS A 36 -3.26 14.66 10.07
N GLU A 37 -3.27 15.52 11.09
CA GLU A 37 -2.52 15.27 12.32
C GLU A 37 -3.34 14.33 13.20
N THR A 38 -2.72 13.23 13.63
CA THR A 38 -3.33 12.15 14.41
C THR A 38 -2.47 11.81 15.62
N LYS A 39 -2.92 10.85 16.45
CA LYS A 39 -2.11 10.36 17.57
C LYS A 39 -0.91 9.52 17.08
N GLU A 40 -1.00 8.95 15.89
CA GLU A 40 0.04 8.23 15.16
C GLU A 40 1.02 9.19 14.45
N GLY A 41 0.80 10.51 14.55
CA GLY A 41 1.56 11.55 13.86
C GLY A 41 0.85 12.05 12.61
N ARG A 42 1.63 12.59 11.67
CA ARG A 42 1.13 13.11 10.40
C ARG A 42 0.78 11.97 9.45
N VAL A 43 -0.47 11.93 9.00
CA VAL A 43 -0.99 10.93 8.07
C VAL A 43 -1.35 11.59 6.75
N GLY A 44 -0.91 11.00 5.64
CA GLY A 44 -1.24 11.41 4.28
C GLY A 44 -2.28 10.51 3.63
N TYR A 45 -3.11 11.08 2.76
CA TYR A 45 -4.18 10.40 2.04
C TYR A 45 -4.12 10.76 0.54
N LEU A 46 -4.72 9.92 -0.31
CA LEU A 46 -4.85 10.23 -1.75
C LEU A 46 -6.00 11.19 -2.07
N TYR A 47 -6.90 11.42 -1.11
CA TYR A 47 -8.11 12.23 -1.27
C TYR A 47 -8.40 13.02 0.02
N PRO A 48 -9.11 14.17 -0.01
CA PRO A 48 -9.49 14.89 1.21
C PRO A 48 -10.30 14.01 2.17
N ILE A 49 -9.68 13.60 3.28
CA ILE A 49 -10.24 12.56 4.17
C ILE A 49 -11.58 12.96 4.79
N GLU A 50 -11.79 14.24 5.12
CA GLU A 50 -13.06 14.72 5.67
C GLU A 50 -14.17 14.71 4.60
N THR A 51 -13.85 15.04 3.34
CA THR A 51 -14.80 14.93 2.22
C THR A 51 -15.17 13.48 1.97
N LEU A 52 -14.17 12.58 1.95
CA LEU A 52 -14.38 11.14 1.80
C LEU A 52 -15.33 10.61 2.87
N ARG A 53 -15.06 10.92 4.15
CA ARG A 53 -15.88 10.46 5.28
C ARG A 53 -17.30 11.04 5.27
N ASN A 54 -17.45 12.31 4.92
CA ASN A 54 -18.76 12.96 4.87
C ASN A 54 -19.65 12.46 3.72
N GLN A 55 -19.04 11.92 2.66
CA GLN A 55 -19.74 11.37 1.49
C GLN A 55 -19.79 9.84 1.48
N TRP A 56 -19.21 9.18 2.49
CA TRP A 56 -19.27 7.74 2.63
C TRP A 56 -20.69 7.31 3.00
N THR A 57 -21.25 6.40 2.23
CA THR A 57 -22.55 5.77 2.50
C THR A 57 -22.39 4.25 2.65
N GLY A 58 -23.47 3.53 2.95
CA GLY A 58 -23.41 2.06 2.98
C GLY A 58 -23.12 1.40 1.63
N GLU A 59 -23.28 2.13 0.52
CA GLU A 59 -23.27 1.60 -0.85
C GLU A 59 -22.18 2.23 -1.72
N GLU A 60 -21.67 3.42 -1.35
CA GLU A 60 -20.66 4.11 -2.14
C GLU A 60 -19.79 5.09 -1.35
N ARG A 61 -18.62 5.41 -1.90
CA ARG A 61 -17.75 6.49 -1.43
C ARG A 61 -16.90 7.10 -2.56
N PRO A 62 -16.40 8.34 -2.42
CA PRO A 62 -15.42 8.89 -3.34
C PRO A 62 -13.97 8.52 -2.99
N GLY A 63 -13.06 8.84 -3.90
CA GLY A 63 -11.65 9.04 -3.60
C GLY A 63 -10.71 7.91 -4.03
N GLY A 64 -11.19 6.94 -4.81
CA GLY A 64 -10.39 5.79 -5.26
C GLY A 64 -9.88 4.94 -4.10
N THR A 65 -8.75 4.26 -4.29
CA THR A 65 -8.17 3.38 -3.27
C THR A 65 -7.93 4.08 -1.95
N ILE A 66 -8.48 3.50 -0.87
CA ILE A 66 -8.23 3.96 0.48
C ILE A 66 -6.85 3.46 0.92
N ILE A 67 -6.04 4.39 1.38
CA ILE A 67 -4.71 4.12 1.90
C ILE A 67 -4.29 5.28 2.80
N GLU A 68 -3.64 4.94 3.91
CA GLU A 68 -3.13 5.93 4.86
C GLU A 68 -1.62 5.81 4.92
N PHE A 69 -0.89 6.86 4.52
CA PHE A 69 0.57 6.91 4.59
C PHE A 69 1.00 7.53 5.91
N TYR A 70 1.85 6.85 6.68
CA TYR A 70 2.24 7.31 8.00
C TYR A 70 3.58 6.70 8.45
N ALA A 71 4.17 7.33 9.47
CA ALA A 71 5.44 6.90 10.05
C ALA A 71 5.20 5.88 11.17
N GLU A 72 5.15 4.59 10.83
CA GLU A 72 4.98 3.51 11.80
C GLU A 72 6.23 3.32 12.68
N GLN A 73 6.14 3.78 13.93
CA GLN A 73 7.25 3.75 14.88
C GLN A 73 7.56 2.34 15.39
N GLN A 74 6.59 1.44 15.34
CA GLN A 74 6.66 0.10 15.94
C GLN A 74 6.62 -1.01 14.89
N SER A 75 7.22 -0.77 13.71
CA SER A 75 7.29 -1.76 12.63
C SER A 75 7.89 -3.10 13.09
N ASP A 76 8.88 -3.06 13.99
CA ASP A 76 9.53 -4.27 14.51
C ASP A 76 8.69 -5.02 15.56
N ASP A 77 7.56 -4.45 16.01
CA ASP A 77 6.61 -5.08 16.93
C ASP A 77 5.41 -5.71 16.19
N PHE A 78 5.36 -5.61 14.86
CA PHE A 78 4.28 -6.19 14.06
C PHE A 78 4.32 -7.72 14.18
N TYR A 79 3.14 -8.38 14.19
CA TYR A 79 3.01 -9.78 14.61
C TYR A 79 3.89 -10.79 13.84
N LEU A 80 4.24 -10.43 12.61
CA LEU A 80 5.06 -11.23 11.70
C LEU A 80 6.57 -10.96 11.87
N VAL A 81 6.96 -9.88 12.54
CA VAL A 81 8.35 -9.52 12.78
C VAL A 81 8.91 -10.20 14.04
N HIS A 82 9.99 -10.94 13.86
CA HIS A 82 10.78 -11.57 14.92
C HIS A 82 12.26 -11.19 14.77
N GLU A 83 13.10 -11.56 15.75
CA GLU A 83 14.53 -11.17 15.80
C GLU A 83 15.30 -11.42 14.49
N GLY A 84 15.00 -12.49 13.77
CA GLY A 84 15.67 -12.84 12.50
C GLY A 84 15.34 -11.91 11.33
N ILE A 85 14.28 -11.10 11.45
CA ILE A 85 13.80 -10.21 10.38
C ILE A 85 13.64 -8.75 10.80
N LYS A 86 14.01 -8.41 12.05
CA LYS A 86 14.10 -7.01 12.49
C LYS A 86 14.96 -6.19 11.53
N ASN A 87 14.57 -4.92 11.35
CA ASN A 87 15.21 -3.99 10.40
C ASN A 87 15.13 -4.43 8.91
N ARG A 88 14.41 -5.50 8.57
CA ARG A 88 14.19 -5.92 7.16
C ARG A 88 12.80 -5.57 6.65
N LEU A 89 11.90 -5.12 7.52
CA LEU A 89 10.55 -4.66 7.18
C LEU A 89 10.27 -3.31 7.82
N ARG A 90 9.76 -2.35 7.04
CA ARG A 90 9.32 -1.04 7.53
C ARG A 90 7.99 -0.66 6.94
N ILE A 91 6.97 -0.60 7.79
CA ILE A 91 5.62 -0.22 7.42
C ILE A 91 5.60 1.27 7.11
N PHE A 92 4.98 1.64 5.98
CA PHE A 92 4.83 3.04 5.59
C PHE A 92 3.40 3.39 5.19
N ALA A 93 2.51 2.41 5.08
CA ALA A 93 1.10 2.65 4.82
C ALA A 93 0.17 1.57 5.37
N ARG A 94 -1.05 1.96 5.70
CA ARG A 94 -2.18 1.06 5.99
C ARG A 94 -3.03 0.90 4.73
N THR A 95 -3.22 -0.33 4.29
CA THR A 95 -3.86 -0.70 3.01
C THR A 95 -5.31 -1.16 3.14
N GLY A 96 -5.77 -1.41 4.36
CA GLY A 96 -7.16 -1.77 4.64
C GLY A 96 -7.57 -1.45 6.08
N GLY A 97 -8.88 -1.34 6.30
CA GLY A 97 -9.50 -1.13 7.61
C GLY A 97 -9.34 -2.32 8.56
N ASP A 98 -8.97 -3.49 8.02
CA ASP A 98 -8.63 -4.69 8.78
C ASP A 98 -7.26 -4.58 9.49
N GLY A 99 -6.48 -3.55 9.18
CA GLY A 99 -5.13 -3.35 9.72
C GLY A 99 -4.02 -3.92 8.84
N SER A 100 -4.33 -4.35 7.61
CA SER A 100 -3.33 -4.69 6.61
C SER A 100 -2.45 -3.49 6.25
N VAL A 101 -1.21 -3.78 5.87
CA VAL A 101 -0.17 -2.77 5.66
C VAL A 101 0.64 -3.00 4.39
N ALA A 102 1.18 -1.91 3.86
CA ALA A 102 2.28 -1.93 2.91
C ALA A 102 3.59 -1.59 3.62
N ALA A 103 4.64 -2.32 3.28
CA ALA A 103 5.95 -2.17 3.89
C ALA A 103 7.07 -2.15 2.83
N PHE A 104 8.17 -1.48 3.17
CA PHE A 104 9.45 -1.72 2.51
C PHE A 104 10.05 -3.00 3.07
N TRP A 105 10.54 -3.85 2.17
CA TRP A 105 11.19 -5.11 2.52
C TRP A 105 12.58 -5.18 1.91
N LEU A 106 13.59 -5.57 2.70
CA LEU A 106 14.93 -5.92 2.22
C LEU A 106 15.04 -7.44 2.06
N ASP A 107 15.18 -7.90 0.82
CA ASP A 107 15.41 -9.31 0.50
C ASP A 107 16.81 -9.79 0.93
N ASP A 108 17.11 -11.08 0.71
CA ASP A 108 18.40 -11.68 1.14
C ASP A 108 19.61 -11.12 0.36
N LYS A 109 19.37 -10.45 -0.76
CA LYS A 109 20.38 -9.70 -1.54
C LYS A 109 20.46 -8.23 -1.13
N ARG A 110 19.64 -7.80 -0.15
CA ARG A 110 19.50 -6.41 0.31
C ARG A 110 18.89 -5.50 -0.76
N GLU A 111 18.09 -6.04 -1.67
CA GLU A 111 17.26 -5.27 -2.59
C GLU A 111 15.95 -4.87 -1.89
N GLN A 112 15.59 -3.59 -1.98
CA GLN A 112 14.37 -3.07 -1.38
C GLN A 112 13.18 -3.23 -2.34
N LYS A 113 12.09 -3.81 -1.86
CA LYS A 113 10.82 -3.94 -2.59
C LYS A 113 9.64 -3.42 -1.76
N ILE A 114 8.48 -3.26 -2.39
CA ILE A 114 7.23 -2.90 -1.72
C ILE A 114 6.37 -4.16 -1.61
N VAL A 115 6.02 -4.53 -0.39
CA VAL A 115 5.27 -5.76 -0.07
C VAL A 115 3.98 -5.43 0.66
N HIS A 116 3.03 -6.36 0.59
CA HIS A 116 1.83 -6.38 1.42
C HIS A 116 2.04 -7.31 2.61
N ILE A 117 1.51 -6.94 3.77
CA ILE A 117 1.36 -7.83 4.90
C ILE A 117 -0.08 -7.69 5.40
N GLY A 118 -0.83 -8.79 5.31
CA GLY A 118 -2.19 -8.88 5.84
C GLY A 118 -2.22 -8.63 7.34
N SER A 119 -3.41 -8.37 7.89
CA SER A 119 -3.60 -8.24 9.33
C SER A 119 -3.50 -9.56 10.11
N GLY A 120 -3.59 -10.69 9.41
CA GLY A 120 -3.60 -12.04 9.98
C GLY A 120 -4.96 -12.49 10.54
N SER A 121 -5.95 -11.59 10.61
CA SER A 121 -7.32 -11.90 11.07
C SER A 121 -8.41 -11.51 10.07
N GLY A 122 -8.14 -10.54 9.19
CA GLY A 122 -8.99 -10.17 8.05
C GLY A 122 -8.38 -10.66 6.75
N SER A 123 -7.21 -10.12 6.40
CA SER A 123 -6.41 -10.57 5.26
C SER A 123 -5.17 -11.34 5.71
N VAL A 124 -4.82 -12.39 4.96
CA VAL A 124 -3.55 -13.13 5.07
C VAL A 124 -2.65 -12.93 3.84
N LEU A 125 -3.00 -11.98 2.97
CA LEU A 125 -2.21 -11.62 1.78
C LEU A 125 -0.79 -11.20 2.19
N ALA A 126 0.21 -11.88 1.65
CA ALA A 126 1.62 -11.65 1.92
C ALA A 126 2.43 -11.82 0.63
N CYS A 127 2.52 -10.75 -0.17
CA CYS A 127 3.19 -10.79 -1.46
C CYS A 127 3.98 -9.51 -1.77
N VAL A 128 4.79 -9.54 -2.82
CA VAL A 128 5.32 -8.32 -3.44
C VAL A 128 4.18 -7.59 -4.15
N LEU A 129 3.87 -6.35 -3.73
CA LEU A 129 2.83 -5.55 -4.35
C LEU A 129 3.27 -4.94 -5.68
N ALA A 130 4.55 -4.58 -5.78
CA ALA A 130 5.10 -3.98 -6.98
C ALA A 130 6.62 -4.12 -7.03
N GLU A 131 7.15 -4.31 -8.23
CA GLU A 131 8.61 -4.32 -8.47
C GLU A 131 9.20 -2.91 -8.42
N THR A 132 8.41 -1.89 -8.74
CA THR A 132 8.84 -0.49 -8.72
C THR A 132 7.87 0.39 -7.94
N ALA A 133 8.35 1.50 -7.40
CA ALA A 133 7.50 2.47 -6.73
C ALA A 133 6.49 3.12 -7.69
N VAL A 134 6.81 3.27 -8.98
CA VAL A 134 5.84 3.75 -9.99
C VAL A 134 4.72 2.73 -10.15
N ASP A 135 5.04 1.44 -10.22
CA ASP A 135 4.03 0.38 -10.31
C ASP A 135 3.13 0.32 -9.08
N PHE A 136 3.66 0.56 -7.88
CA PHE A 136 2.84 0.72 -6.68
C PHE A 136 1.87 1.91 -6.79
N LEU A 137 2.31 3.06 -7.33
CA LEU A 137 1.42 4.19 -7.57
C LEU A 137 0.37 3.88 -8.64
N ARG A 138 0.74 3.13 -9.69
CA ARG A 138 -0.18 2.66 -10.73
C ARG A 138 -1.23 1.73 -10.15
N LEU A 139 -0.86 0.80 -9.26
CA LEU A 139 -1.77 -0.09 -8.52
C LEU A 139 -2.81 0.72 -7.74
N LEU A 140 -2.39 1.73 -6.98
CA LEU A 140 -3.30 2.62 -6.26
C LEU A 140 -4.20 3.44 -7.20
N ALA A 141 -3.69 3.78 -8.40
CA ALA A 141 -4.44 4.55 -9.38
C ALA A 141 -5.52 3.73 -10.10
N ILE A 142 -5.48 2.39 -10.04
CA ILE A 142 -6.55 1.52 -10.56
C ILE A 142 -7.86 1.88 -9.86
N GLY A 143 -7.82 2.06 -8.54
CA GLY A 143 -8.96 2.60 -7.79
C GLY A 143 -9.89 1.56 -7.15
N TYR A 144 -9.38 0.35 -6.83
CA TYR A 144 -10.07 -0.60 -5.93
C TYR A 144 -10.48 0.07 -4.61
N ASP A 145 -11.42 -0.49 -3.85
CA ASP A 145 -11.73 0.01 -2.51
C ASP A 145 -10.50 -0.05 -1.61
N GLU A 146 -10.00 -1.27 -1.40
CA GLU A 146 -8.79 -1.60 -0.64
C GLU A 146 -7.92 -2.55 -1.48
N ILE A 147 -6.61 -2.55 -1.25
CA ILE A 147 -5.67 -3.43 -1.97
C ILE A 147 -5.21 -4.63 -1.13
N CYS A 148 -5.90 -4.92 -0.02
CA CYS A 148 -5.60 -6.07 0.85
C CYS A 148 -6.38 -7.35 0.48
N TRP A 149 -7.22 -7.29 -0.56
CA TRP A 149 -8.07 -8.39 -1.02
C TRP A 149 -7.59 -8.91 -2.38
N ASN A 150 -6.81 -10.00 -2.37
CA ASN A 150 -6.31 -10.64 -3.60
C ASN A 150 -7.41 -11.25 -4.46
N ASP A 151 -8.57 -11.59 -3.89
CA ASP A 151 -9.75 -12.07 -4.62
C ASP A 151 -10.27 -11.09 -5.68
N ASP A 152 -9.87 -9.82 -5.61
CA ASP A 152 -10.26 -8.78 -6.57
C ASP A 152 -9.18 -8.45 -7.60
N PHE A 153 -7.99 -9.05 -7.49
CA PHE A 153 -6.85 -8.62 -8.33
C PHE A 153 -7.01 -8.99 -9.81
N ASP A 154 -7.83 -9.99 -10.13
CA ASP A 154 -8.16 -10.40 -11.50
C ASP A 154 -9.35 -9.64 -12.09
N LYS A 155 -10.03 -8.81 -11.28
CA LYS A 155 -11.21 -8.03 -11.65
C LYS A 155 -10.85 -6.58 -11.93
N THR A 156 -11.63 -5.92 -12.78
CA THR A 156 -11.63 -4.44 -12.81
C THR A 156 -12.31 -3.89 -11.55
N PRO A 157 -12.08 -2.62 -11.18
CA PRO A 157 -12.82 -1.99 -10.09
C PRO A 157 -14.34 -2.15 -10.22
N GLU A 158 -14.89 -1.94 -11.41
CA GLU A 158 -16.33 -2.06 -11.66
C GLU A 158 -16.86 -3.46 -11.35
N GLN A 159 -16.11 -4.50 -11.73
CA GLN A 159 -16.47 -5.89 -11.45
C GLN A 159 -16.40 -6.20 -9.95
N SER A 160 -15.34 -5.77 -9.27
CA SER A 160 -15.21 -5.90 -7.80
C SER A 160 -16.37 -5.19 -7.09
N PHE A 161 -16.76 -3.99 -7.52
CA PHE A 161 -17.85 -3.23 -6.90
C PHE A 161 -19.22 -3.87 -7.09
N GLU A 162 -19.48 -4.45 -8.26
CA GLU A 162 -20.70 -5.20 -8.52
C GLU A 162 -20.83 -6.42 -7.61
N GLU A 163 -19.74 -7.15 -7.38
CA GLU A 163 -19.72 -8.33 -6.49
C GLU A 163 -19.82 -7.96 -5.01
N ASN A 164 -19.17 -6.87 -4.60
CA ASN A 164 -19.15 -6.41 -3.21
C ASN A 164 -20.36 -5.53 -2.84
N GLU A 165 -21.24 -5.25 -3.80
CA GLU A 165 -22.38 -4.32 -3.66
C GLU A 165 -21.95 -2.93 -3.10
N PHE A 166 -20.73 -2.50 -3.44
CA PHE A 166 -20.14 -1.25 -2.93
C PHE A 166 -19.31 -0.54 -4.01
N LYS A 167 -19.66 0.71 -4.30
CA LYS A 167 -19.04 1.50 -5.37
C LYS A 167 -18.00 2.49 -4.86
N VAL A 168 -16.83 2.53 -5.49
CA VAL A 168 -15.84 3.59 -5.25
C VAL A 168 -15.72 4.50 -6.46
N GLU A 169 -15.99 5.79 -6.28
CA GLU A 169 -15.78 6.77 -7.35
C GLU A 169 -14.28 7.02 -7.55
N PRO A 170 -13.82 7.07 -8.82
CA PRO A 170 -12.40 7.17 -9.13
C PRO A 170 -11.77 8.47 -8.64
N ASN A 171 -10.52 8.40 -8.22
CA ASN A 171 -9.71 9.57 -7.89
C ASN A 171 -9.05 10.15 -9.15
N VAL A 172 -9.85 10.83 -9.97
CA VAL A 172 -9.38 11.36 -11.27
C VAL A 172 -8.16 12.27 -11.13
N LEU A 173 -8.08 13.06 -10.06
CA LEU A 173 -6.94 13.95 -9.83
C LEU A 173 -5.65 13.16 -9.59
N PHE A 174 -5.70 12.12 -8.74
CA PHE A 174 -4.57 11.25 -8.50
C PHE A 174 -4.19 10.46 -9.76
N GLN A 175 -5.17 9.88 -10.45
CA GLN A 175 -4.97 9.14 -11.70
C GLN A 175 -4.23 9.98 -12.75
N GLN A 176 -4.68 11.21 -12.98
CA GLN A 176 -4.03 12.14 -13.91
C GLN A 176 -2.61 12.51 -13.47
N TRP A 177 -2.40 12.72 -12.17
CA TRP A 177 -1.08 13.01 -11.64
C TRP A 177 -0.11 11.85 -11.88
N VAL A 178 -0.49 10.60 -11.57
CA VAL A 178 0.36 9.41 -11.81
C VAL A 178 0.74 9.29 -13.29
N VAL A 179 -0.24 9.41 -14.19
CA VAL A 179 -0.01 9.32 -15.64
C VAL A 179 0.95 10.39 -16.13
N ASN A 180 0.73 11.65 -15.73
CA ASN A 180 1.50 12.79 -16.23
C ASN A 180 2.90 12.89 -15.62
N GLU A 181 3.04 12.65 -14.31
CA GLU A 181 4.31 12.79 -13.59
C GLU A 181 5.31 11.69 -13.98
N PHE A 182 4.83 10.48 -14.26
CA PHE A 182 5.67 9.31 -14.51
C PHE A 182 5.63 8.81 -15.96
N ASP A 183 4.98 9.54 -16.87
CA ASP A 183 4.80 9.17 -18.29
C ASP A 183 4.36 7.69 -18.44
N THR A 184 3.27 7.36 -17.75
CA THR A 184 2.82 5.97 -17.61
C THR A 184 1.32 5.81 -17.91
N SER A 185 0.82 4.58 -17.79
CA SER A 185 -0.60 4.25 -17.95
C SER A 185 -1.13 3.51 -16.72
N ILE A 186 -2.42 3.63 -16.45
CA ILE A 186 -3.07 2.89 -15.37
C ILE A 186 -3.51 1.53 -15.95
N PRO A 187 -3.07 0.41 -15.35
CA PRO A 187 -3.50 -0.92 -15.78
C PRO A 187 -4.99 -1.16 -15.51
N ILE A 188 -5.53 -2.23 -16.09
CA ILE A 188 -6.97 -2.54 -15.96
C ILE A 188 -7.23 -3.28 -14.65
N THR A 189 -6.32 -4.18 -14.27
CA THR A 189 -6.43 -4.98 -13.04
C THR A 189 -5.11 -5.00 -12.27
N ALA A 190 -5.16 -5.37 -10.99
CA ALA A 190 -3.98 -5.45 -10.15
C ALA A 190 -2.99 -6.52 -10.65
N LEU A 191 -3.45 -7.59 -11.31
CA LEU A 191 -2.58 -8.65 -11.84
C LEU A 191 -1.60 -8.17 -12.94
N ASP A 192 -1.85 -7.02 -13.57
CA ASP A 192 -0.86 -6.40 -14.47
C ASP A 192 0.39 -5.89 -13.71
N ILE A 193 0.31 -5.77 -12.37
CA ILE A 193 1.35 -5.25 -11.48
C ILE A 193 1.78 -6.29 -10.45
N VAL A 194 0.82 -6.86 -9.71
CA VAL A 194 1.03 -7.90 -8.69
C VAL A 194 1.16 -9.24 -9.39
N LYS A 195 2.39 -9.63 -9.73
CA LYS A 195 2.67 -10.82 -10.56
C LYS A 195 2.24 -12.13 -9.90
N TYR A 196 2.46 -12.24 -8.59
CA TYR A 196 2.20 -13.46 -7.83
C TYR A 196 1.51 -13.09 -6.51
N PRO A 197 0.20 -12.82 -6.51
CA PRO A 197 -0.54 -12.69 -5.27
C PRO A 197 -0.44 -14.02 -4.51
N ALA A 198 -0.18 -13.94 -3.20
CA ALA A 198 0.03 -15.11 -2.37
C ALA A 198 -0.42 -14.83 -0.94
N GLU A 199 -0.89 -15.85 -0.27
CA GLU A 199 -1.30 -15.81 1.13
C GLU A 199 -0.27 -16.49 2.02
N PHE A 200 -0.11 -15.97 3.23
CA PHE A 200 0.77 -16.59 4.21
C PHE A 200 0.30 -18.02 4.52
N GLY A 201 1.18 -19.00 4.28
CA GLY A 201 0.87 -20.43 4.41
C GLY A 201 0.55 -21.14 3.09
N ASP A 202 0.55 -20.43 1.95
CA ASP A 202 0.40 -21.05 0.63
C ASP A 202 1.50 -22.07 0.32
N GLU A 203 1.09 -23.31 0.06
CA GLU A 203 2.03 -24.36 -0.35
C GLU A 203 2.57 -24.06 -1.76
N ASN A 204 3.89 -23.88 -1.88
CA ASN A 204 4.60 -23.63 -3.14
C ASN A 204 4.32 -22.26 -3.79
N SER A 205 4.08 -21.22 -2.99
CA SER A 205 3.92 -19.85 -3.50
C SER A 205 5.00 -19.46 -4.51
N GLU A 206 4.61 -18.85 -5.63
CA GLU A 206 5.56 -18.30 -6.60
C GLU A 206 6.17 -16.97 -6.14
N ASP A 207 5.51 -16.28 -5.21
CA ASP A 207 5.93 -14.97 -4.68
C ASP A 207 7.20 -15.05 -3.83
N GLU A 208 8.10 -14.09 -4.06
CA GLU A 208 9.39 -14.06 -3.39
C GLU A 208 9.29 -13.67 -1.92
N PHE A 209 8.38 -12.77 -1.58
CA PHE A 209 8.19 -12.33 -0.20
C PHE A 209 7.50 -13.43 0.63
N CYS A 210 6.46 -14.06 0.11
CA CYS A 210 5.81 -15.21 0.75
C CYS A 210 6.81 -16.34 1.02
N LYS A 211 7.58 -16.75 -0.01
CA LYS A 211 8.66 -17.75 0.16
C LYS A 211 9.69 -17.32 1.20
N TRP A 212 10.03 -16.03 1.22
CA TRP A 212 10.99 -15.52 2.17
C TRP A 212 10.46 -15.61 3.59
N LEU A 213 9.19 -15.27 3.81
CA LEU A 213 8.51 -15.43 5.09
C LEU A 213 8.51 -16.88 5.56
N ASP A 214 8.19 -17.84 4.69
CA ASP A 214 8.20 -19.27 5.03
C ASP A 214 9.60 -19.76 5.49
N ARG A 215 10.66 -19.25 4.86
CA ARG A 215 12.04 -19.59 5.24
C ARG A 215 12.47 -18.97 6.56
N HIS A 216 11.85 -17.87 6.97
CA HIS A 216 12.23 -17.11 8.15
C HIS A 216 11.24 -17.27 9.32
N SER A 217 10.07 -17.88 9.13
CA SER A 217 9.04 -18.05 10.18
C SER A 217 9.39 -19.07 11.29
N GLY A 218 10.69 -19.37 11.47
CA GLY A 218 11.24 -20.25 12.50
C GLY A 218 12.48 -19.68 13.17
#